data_AF-A0A2M8QHY5-F1
#
_entry.id   AF-A0A2M8QHY5-F1
#
_cell.length_a   1.000
_cell.length_b   1.000
_cell.length_c   1.000
_cell.angle_alpha   90.00
_cell.angle_beta   90.00
_cell.angle_gamma   90.00
#
_symmetry.space_group_name_H-M   'P 1'
#
loop_
_entity.id
_entity.type
_entity.pdbx_description
1 polymer ?
#
loop_
_entity_poly.entity_id
_entity_poly.type
_entity_poly.pdbx_seq_one_letter_code
_entity_poly.pdbx_strand_id
1 'polypeptide(L)'
;MERAARALCKLDGLPEDGERDGKPLWRSYLPQVRAVLGAVHEPSLRMTEAGAAVIRYVSPEESPSGYEGDAATAWRFMVDAMREDLTQVEHPSG
;
A
#
# COMPACT_ATOMS: atom_id res chain seq x y z
N MET A 1 6.05 4.19 -2.01
CA MET A 1 6.62 3.71 -0.73
C MET A 1 7.25 4.81 0.12
N GLU A 2 8.13 5.63 -0.45
CA GLU A 2 8.80 6.74 0.26
C GLU A 2 7.84 7.66 1.04
N ARG A 3 6.70 8.05 0.47
CA ARG A 3 5.70 8.89 1.17
C ARG A 3 5.22 8.30 2.49
N ALA A 4 4.97 6.99 2.54
CA ALA A 4 4.53 6.31 3.76
C ALA A 4 5.66 6.24 4.80
N ALA A 5 6.88 5.96 4.35
CA ALA A 5 8.05 5.92 5.22
C ALA A 5 8.38 7.31 5.81
N ARG A 6 8.26 8.38 5.02
CA ARG A 6 8.41 9.78 5.49
C ARG A 6 7.33 10.17 6.50
N ALA A 7 6.09 9.71 6.29
CA ALA A 7 5.02 9.91 7.27
C ALA A 7 5.35 9.23 8.62
N LEU A 8 6.02 8.07 8.61
CA LEU A 8 6.50 7.42 9.83
C LEU A 8 7.67 8.18 10.48
N CYS A 9 8.61 8.74 9.70
CA CYS A 9 9.63 9.65 10.26
C CYS A 9 8.98 10.81 11.02
N LYS A 10 7.99 11.45 10.40
CA LYS A 10 7.25 12.57 10.99
C LYS A 10 6.52 12.16 12.27
N LEU A 11 5.91 10.98 12.27
CA LEU A 11 5.23 10.43 13.45
C LEU A 11 6.19 10.27 14.63
N ASP A 12 7.43 9.85 14.36
CA ASP A 12 8.49 9.67 15.36
C ASP A 12 9.24 10.99 15.71
N GLY A 13 8.78 12.13 15.18
CA GLY A 13 9.39 13.44 15.43
C GLY A 13 10.73 13.65 14.71
N LEU A 14 11.04 12.80 13.73
CA LEU A 14 12.24 12.91 12.91
C LEU A 14 11.98 13.73 11.65
N PRO A 15 12.98 14.48 11.15
CA PRO A 15 12.84 15.23 9.91
C PRO A 15 12.57 14.28 8.73
N GLU A 16 11.55 14.60 7.94
CA GLU A 16 11.12 13.78 6.79
C GLU A 16 12.25 13.63 5.75
N ASP A 17 13.05 14.69 5.57
CA ASP A 17 14.24 14.77 4.71
C ASP A 17 15.56 14.53 5.47
N GLY A 18 15.49 13.97 6.67
CA GLY A 18 16.68 13.67 7.47
C GLY A 18 17.59 12.64 6.80
N GLU A 19 18.88 12.72 7.10
CA GLU A 19 19.88 11.73 6.68
C GLU A 19 20.55 11.09 7.90
N ARG A 20 20.91 9.82 7.76
CA ARG A 20 21.74 9.09 8.72
C ARG A 20 22.78 8.29 7.95
N ASP A 21 24.06 8.52 8.28
CA ASP A 21 25.20 7.86 7.62
C ASP A 21 25.16 8.01 6.07
N GLY A 22 24.80 9.21 5.59
CA GLY A 22 24.70 9.52 4.16
C GLY A 22 23.54 8.84 3.44
N LYS A 23 22.57 8.27 4.16
CA LYS A 23 21.37 7.65 3.59
C LYS A 23 20.12 8.39 4.07
N PRO A 24 19.07 8.49 3.24
CA PRO A 24 17.80 9.04 3.66
C PRO A 24 17.22 8.24 4.83
N LEU A 25 16.91 8.94 5.93
CA LEU A 25 16.44 8.35 7.18
C LEU A 25 15.16 7.52 7.00
N TRP A 26 14.28 7.95 6.11
CA TRP A 26 13.04 7.25 5.79
C TRP A 26 13.25 5.80 5.34
N ARG A 27 14.42 5.46 4.76
CA ARG A 27 14.69 4.07 4.35
C ARG A 27 14.69 3.10 5.53
N SER A 28 15.02 3.57 6.74
CA SER A 28 14.97 2.76 7.96
C SER A 28 13.55 2.36 8.38
N TYR A 29 12.53 3.03 7.83
CA TYR A 29 11.12 2.78 8.11
C TYR A 29 10.44 1.83 7.09
N LEU A 30 11.16 1.39 6.05
CA LEU A 30 10.61 0.46 5.05
C LEU A 30 10.11 -0.87 5.64
N PRO A 31 10.76 -1.48 6.65
CA PRO A 31 10.24 -2.68 7.31
C PRO A 31 8.87 -2.46 7.97
N GLN A 32 8.64 -1.29 8.58
CA GLN A 32 7.38 -0.93 9.22
C GLN A 32 6.28 -0.72 8.18
N VAL A 33 6.60 -0.04 7.06
CA VAL A 33 5.68 0.08 5.93
C VAL A 33 5.30 -1.31 5.39
N ARG A 34 6.28 -2.23 5.26
CA ARG A 34 6.04 -3.61 4.83
C ARG A 34 5.10 -4.35 5.79
N ALA A 35 5.29 -4.19 7.10
CA ALA A 35 4.44 -4.83 8.10
C ALA A 35 2.99 -4.33 8.01
N VAL A 36 2.78 -3.02 7.84
CA VAL A 36 1.45 -2.45 7.63
C VAL A 36 0.81 -2.99 6.36
N LEU A 37 1.52 -2.99 5.23
CA LEU A 37 1.00 -3.53 3.97
C LEU A 37 0.67 -5.02 4.06
N GLY A 38 1.46 -5.80 4.79
CA GLY A 38 1.15 -7.20 5.07
C GLY A 38 -0.13 -7.37 5.90
N ALA A 39 -0.33 -6.51 6.90
CA ALA A 39 -1.51 -6.54 7.76
C ALA A 39 -2.80 -6.13 7.03
N VAL A 40 -2.71 -5.25 6.02
CA VAL A 40 -3.86 -4.81 5.22
C VAL A 40 -3.96 -5.48 3.86
N HIS A 41 -3.21 -6.57 3.63
CA HIS A 41 -3.23 -7.27 2.34
C HIS A 41 -4.63 -7.78 1.98
N GLU A 42 -5.35 -8.32 2.97
CA GLU A 42 -6.76 -8.62 2.82
C GLU A 42 -7.60 -7.38 3.14
N PRO A 43 -8.50 -6.94 2.23
CA PRO A 43 -9.35 -5.81 2.50
C PRO A 43 -10.41 -6.17 3.54
N SER A 44 -10.76 -5.20 4.38
CA SER A 44 -11.95 -5.34 5.22
C SER A 44 -13.23 -5.30 4.38
N LEU A 45 -14.33 -5.83 4.91
CA LEU A 45 -15.64 -5.78 4.26
C LEU A 45 -16.00 -4.38 3.75
N ARG A 46 -15.78 -3.35 4.59
CA ARG A 46 -16.04 -1.95 4.20
C ARG A 46 -15.20 -1.46 3.02
N MET A 47 -13.95 -1.93 2.91
CA MET A 47 -13.08 -1.57 1.79
C MET A 47 -13.55 -2.25 0.51
N THR A 48 -13.95 -3.52 0.62
CA THR A 48 -14.56 -4.28 -0.48
C THR A 48 -15.85 -3.62 -0.98
N GLU A 49 -16.77 -3.25 -0.07
CA GLU A 49 -18.01 -2.55 -0.39
C GLU A 49 -17.76 -1.20 -1.09
N ALA A 50 -16.78 -0.43 -0.60
CA ALA A 50 -16.42 0.85 -1.20
C ALA A 50 -15.87 0.69 -2.64
N GLY A 51 -15.04 -0.32 -2.88
CA GLY A 51 -14.56 -0.64 -4.23
C GLY A 51 -15.68 -1.15 -5.15
N ALA A 52 -16.55 -2.01 -4.63
CA ALA A 52 -17.68 -2.57 -5.37
C ALA A 52 -18.66 -1.48 -5.84
N ALA A 53 -18.85 -0.43 -5.05
CA ALA A 53 -19.66 0.72 -5.43
C ALA A 53 -19.15 1.44 -6.69
N VAL A 54 -17.84 1.43 -6.94
CA VAL A 54 -17.23 2.01 -8.15
C VAL A 54 -17.40 1.08 -9.35
N ILE A 55 -17.22 -0.23 -9.17
CA ILE A 55 -17.30 -1.23 -10.25
C ILE A 55 -18.74 -1.37 -10.78
N ARG A 56 -19.74 -1.23 -9.92
CA ARG A 56 -21.18 -1.19 -10.28
C ARG A 56 -21.53 -0.19 -11.38
N TYR A 57 -20.74 0.87 -11.55
CA TYR A 57 -20.98 1.90 -12.57
C TYR A 57 -20.52 1.48 -13.98
N VAL A 58 -19.65 0.48 -14.09
CA VAL A 58 -18.99 0.07 -15.35
C VAL A 58 -19.66 -1.13 -16.00
N SER A 59 -20.25 -2.03 -15.21
CA SER A 59 -20.96 -3.23 -15.70
C SER A 59 -22.21 -3.46 -14.85
N PRO A 60 -23.39 -2.93 -15.19
CA PRO A 60 -24.59 -3.00 -14.32
C PRO A 60 -25.26 -4.39 -14.25
N GLU A 61 -24.83 -5.33 -15.09
CA GLU A 61 -25.43 -6.67 -15.22
C GLU A 61 -24.84 -7.71 -14.24
N GLU A 62 -23.86 -7.34 -13.43
CA GLU A 62 -23.16 -8.28 -12.56
C GLU A 62 -23.84 -8.42 -11.20
N SER A 63 -23.64 -9.58 -10.56
CA SER A 63 -24.19 -9.81 -9.22
C SER A 63 -23.47 -8.96 -8.17
N PRO A 64 -24.15 -8.53 -7.08
CA PRO A 64 -23.53 -7.85 -5.94
C PRO A 64 -22.25 -8.51 -5.42
N SER A 65 -22.25 -9.85 -5.34
CA SER A 65 -21.10 -10.67 -4.93
C SER A 65 -19.94 -10.68 -5.93
N GLY A 66 -20.22 -10.48 -7.22
CA GLY A 66 -19.19 -10.35 -8.25
C GLY A 66 -18.37 -9.07 -8.07
N TYR A 67 -19.05 -7.94 -7.90
CA TYR A 67 -18.38 -6.65 -7.67
C TYR A 67 -17.54 -6.63 -6.39
N GLU A 68 -18.01 -7.27 -5.33
CA GLU A 68 -17.26 -7.42 -4.08
C GLU A 68 -16.01 -8.29 -4.30
N GLY A 69 -16.15 -9.41 -5.01
CA GLY A 69 -15.01 -10.25 -5.39
C GLY A 69 -13.95 -9.51 -6.21
N ASP A 70 -14.39 -8.72 -7.19
CA ASP A 70 -13.50 -7.93 -8.05
C ASP A 70 -12.82 -6.79 -7.29
N ALA A 71 -13.55 -6.09 -6.42
CA ALA A 71 -12.99 -5.06 -5.56
C ALA A 71 -11.92 -5.62 -4.61
N ALA A 72 -12.18 -6.77 -4.01
CA ALA A 72 -11.22 -7.43 -3.14
C ALA A 72 -9.97 -7.91 -3.92
N THR A 73 -10.16 -8.37 -5.16
CA THR A 73 -9.06 -8.78 -6.05
C THR A 73 -8.19 -7.59 -6.46
N ALA A 74 -8.81 -6.50 -6.91
CA ALA A 74 -8.11 -5.28 -7.26
C ALA A 74 -7.30 -4.72 -6.08
N TRP A 75 -7.86 -4.74 -4.86
CA TRP A 75 -7.14 -4.35 -3.66
C TRP A 75 -5.86 -5.17 -3.44
N ARG A 76 -5.97 -6.50 -3.46
CA ARG A 76 -4.83 -7.40 -3.27
C ARG A 76 -3.72 -7.13 -4.28
N PHE A 77 -4.07 -6.96 -5.56
CA PHE A 77 -3.10 -6.60 -6.60
C PHE A 77 -2.42 -5.26 -6.36
N MET A 78 -3.14 -4.24 -5.90
CA MET A 78 -2.52 -2.95 -5.55
C MET A 78 -1.55 -3.09 -4.38
N VAL A 79 -1.90 -3.86 -3.34
CA VAL A 79 -1.01 -4.12 -2.20
C VAL A 79 0.21 -4.93 -2.62
N ASP A 80 0.06 -5.91 -3.49
CA ASP A 80 1.19 -6.69 -4.00
C ASP A 80 2.15 -5.84 -4.84
N ALA A 81 1.64 -5.01 -5.75
CA ALA A 81 2.46 -4.05 -6.50
C ALA A 81 3.22 -3.08 -5.56
N MET A 82 2.55 -2.60 -4.50
CA MET A 82 3.17 -1.76 -3.48
C MET A 82 4.29 -2.49 -2.71
N ARG A 83 4.19 -3.80 -2.51
CA ARG A 83 5.22 -4.61 -1.84
C ARG A 83 6.40 -4.92 -2.75
N GLU A 84 6.15 -5.09 -4.06
CA GLU A 84 7.20 -5.24 -5.07
C GLU A 84 8.08 -3.99 -5.15
N ASP A 85 7.48 -2.79 -5.15
CA ASP A 85 8.21 -1.51 -5.05
C ASP A 85 9.22 -1.48 -3.89
N LEU A 86 8.89 -2.05 -2.73
CA LEU A 86 9.81 -2.12 -1.58
C LEU A 86 11.05 -2.97 -1.88
N THR A 87 10.89 -4.06 -2.62
CA THR A 87 12.02 -4.94 -2.97
C THR A 87 12.97 -4.28 -3.96
N GLN A 88 12.47 -3.43 -4.86
CA GLN A 88 13.28 -2.68 -5.82
C GLN A 88 14.06 -1.52 -5.14
N VAL A 89 13.53 -0.92 -4.07
CA VAL A 89 14.23 0.13 -3.31
C VAL A 89 15.42 -0.42 -2.51
N GLU A 90 15.35 -1.67 -2.06
CA GLU A 90 16.43 -2.35 -1.33
C GLU A 90 17.57 -2.85 -2.25
N HIS A 91 17.27 -3.03 -3.54
CA HIS A 91 18.22 -3.42 -4.59
C HIS A 91 18.20 -2.40 -5.74
N PRO A 92 18.81 -1.22 -5.57
CA PRO A 92 19.03 -0.34 -6.71
C PRO A 92 19.98 -1.07 -7.67
N SER A 93 19.49 -1.46 -8.85
CA SER A 93 20.34 -1.82 -9.98
C SER A 93 21.35 -0.68 -10.16
N GLY A 94 22.64 -1.05 -10.11
CA GLY A 94 23.78 -0.12 -10.10
C GLY A 94 23.87 0.78 -11.31
#